data_AF-A0A182SDT0-F1
#
_entry.id   AF-A0A182SDT0-F1
#
_cell.length_a   1.000
_cell.length_b   1.000
_cell.length_c   1.000
_cell.angle_alpha   90.00
_cell.angle_beta   90.00
_cell.angle_gamma   90.00
#
_symmetry.space_group_name_H-M   'P 1'
#
loop_
_entity.id
_entity.type
_entity.pdbx_description
1 polymer ?
#
loop_
_entity_poly.entity_id
_entity_poly.type
_entity_poly.pdbx_seq_one_letter_code
_entity_poly.pdbx_strand_id
1 'polypeptide(L)'
;QSQSCPEKNGRYPVSDQCDAYIECVDGEPRRQLCPDGLLFNDKASLFTYPCQYPIDVDCGSRGRTQPPIPTEDCPHQFGYYKVGDRANCGQFKNCAGGTAYVLDCPTGLAFNSATYQCDWADLVEDCDAEAYLGFKCPPQAQGLIQPVRFFRAPNDCQKYFLCVDDRPRVNFCGPEQAFNELINACDGVANVTGCA
;
A
#
# COMPACT_ATOMS: atom_id res chain seq x y z
N GLN A 1 -29.05 -12.85 18.13
CA GLN A 1 -30.19 -13.28 17.31
C GLN A 1 -29.76 -14.53 16.56
N SER A 2 -30.52 -15.63 16.61
CA SER A 2 -30.18 -16.87 15.91
C SER A 2 -30.43 -16.68 14.41
N GLN A 3 -29.38 -16.42 13.63
CA GLN A 3 -29.48 -16.41 12.18
C GLN A 3 -29.64 -17.87 11.70
N SER A 4 -30.81 -18.18 11.16
CA SER A 4 -31.15 -19.47 10.53
C SER A 4 -30.40 -19.67 9.22
N CYS A 5 -30.16 -20.92 8.84
CA CYS A 5 -29.56 -21.28 7.56
C CYS A 5 -30.51 -21.02 6.38
N PRO A 6 -30.16 -20.12 5.43
CA PRO A 6 -30.93 -19.95 4.19
C PRO A 6 -30.93 -21.21 3.32
N GLU A 7 -29.78 -21.87 3.19
CA GLU A 7 -29.65 -23.19 2.55
C GLU A 7 -28.98 -24.17 3.52
N LYS A 8 -29.08 -25.48 3.24
CA LYS A 8 -28.45 -26.53 4.05
C LYS A 8 -26.95 -26.30 4.23
N ASN A 9 -26.26 -25.92 3.16
CA ASN A 9 -24.81 -25.71 3.15
C ASN A 9 -24.48 -24.34 2.60
N GLY A 10 -23.67 -23.56 3.31
CA GLY A 10 -23.30 -22.23 2.87
C GLY A 10 -22.63 -21.39 3.96
N ARG A 11 -22.17 -20.20 3.56
CA ARG A 11 -21.63 -19.19 4.47
C ARG A 11 -22.36 -17.88 4.25
N TYR A 12 -22.81 -17.25 5.34
CA TYR A 12 -23.70 -16.10 5.29
C TYR A 12 -23.22 -14.98 6.22
N PRO A 13 -23.38 -13.70 5.84
CA PRO A 13 -22.89 -12.58 6.64
C PRO A 13 -23.69 -12.43 7.95
N VAL A 14 -22.98 -12.02 9.01
CA VAL A 14 -23.62 -11.51 10.23
C VAL A 14 -23.95 -10.02 10.05
N SER A 15 -25.16 -9.62 10.42
CA SER A 15 -25.73 -8.32 10.02
C SER A 15 -25.00 -7.09 10.55
N ASP A 16 -24.37 -7.18 11.73
CA ASP A 16 -23.74 -6.04 12.41
C ASP A 16 -22.22 -6.16 12.54
N GLN A 17 -21.63 -7.30 12.15
CA GLN A 17 -20.21 -7.62 12.37
C GLN A 17 -19.55 -8.13 11.09
N CYS A 18 -18.53 -7.43 10.60
CA CYS A 18 -17.93 -7.70 9.29
C CYS A 18 -16.98 -8.90 9.28
N ASP A 19 -16.35 -9.19 10.41
CA ASP A 19 -15.45 -10.33 10.58
C ASP A 19 -16.17 -11.59 11.09
N ALA A 20 -17.51 -11.59 11.13
CA ALA A 20 -18.29 -12.74 11.55
C ALA A 20 -19.19 -13.26 10.42
N TYR A 21 -19.38 -14.56 10.39
CA TYR A 21 -20.28 -15.24 9.45
C TYR A 21 -20.96 -16.45 10.09
N ILE A 22 -22.04 -16.92 9.49
CA ILE A 22 -22.69 -18.18 9.83
C ILE A 22 -22.28 -19.20 8.79
N GLU A 23 -21.68 -20.29 9.25
CA GLU A 23 -21.43 -21.48 8.44
C GLU A 23 -22.54 -22.50 8.71
N CYS A 24 -23.24 -22.86 7.64
CA CYS A 24 -24.30 -23.87 7.67
C CYS A 24 -23.74 -25.17 7.11
N VAL A 25 -23.88 -26.25 7.88
CA VAL A 25 -23.57 -27.62 7.45
C VAL A 25 -24.78 -28.47 7.74
N ASP A 26 -25.39 -29.03 6.69
CA ASP A 26 -26.64 -29.81 6.75
C ASP A 26 -27.79 -29.12 7.51
N GLY A 27 -27.85 -27.79 7.41
CA GLY A 27 -28.87 -26.95 8.04
C GLY A 27 -28.56 -26.51 9.47
N GLU A 28 -27.43 -26.95 10.05
CA GLU A 28 -26.99 -26.56 11.39
C GLU A 28 -26.15 -25.27 11.33
N PRO A 29 -26.65 -24.14 11.87
CA PRO A 29 -25.92 -22.87 11.84
C PRO A 29 -24.83 -22.83 12.91
N ARG A 30 -23.61 -22.53 12.50
CA ARG A 30 -22.49 -22.25 13.39
C ARG A 30 -21.95 -20.87 13.14
N ARG A 31 -21.90 -20.05 14.19
CA ARG A 31 -21.26 -18.74 14.10
C ARG A 31 -19.75 -18.92 14.10
N GLN A 32 -19.09 -18.30 13.14
CA GLN A 32 -17.65 -18.28 12.97
C GLN A 32 -17.15 -16.84 13.05
N LEU A 33 -15.87 -16.70 13.41
CA LEU A 33 -15.11 -15.46 13.29
C LEU A 33 -13.98 -15.69 12.30
N CYS A 34 -13.73 -14.70 11.47
CA CYS A 34 -12.48 -14.61 10.74
C CYS A 34 -11.31 -14.42 11.74
N PRO A 35 -10.09 -14.86 11.38
CA PRO A 35 -8.91 -14.56 12.17
C PRO A 35 -8.76 -13.06 12.41
N ASP A 36 -8.19 -12.71 13.56
CA ASP A 36 -8.01 -11.31 13.96
C ASP A 36 -7.29 -10.50 12.87
N GLY A 37 -7.95 -9.43 12.42
CA GLY A 37 -7.48 -8.57 11.33
C GLY A 37 -7.99 -8.92 9.92
N LEU A 38 -8.72 -10.04 9.75
CA LEU A 38 -9.40 -10.39 8.49
C LEU A 38 -10.92 -10.21 8.59
N LEU A 39 -11.56 -9.97 7.45
CA LEU A 39 -13.00 -9.73 7.32
C LEU A 39 -13.67 -10.80 6.46
N PHE A 40 -14.96 -11.07 6.71
CA PHE A 40 -15.73 -12.02 5.93
C PHE A 40 -16.14 -11.43 4.58
N ASN A 41 -15.66 -12.04 3.50
CA ASN A 41 -16.06 -11.76 2.13
C ASN A 41 -17.23 -12.68 1.72
N ASP A 42 -18.43 -12.10 1.60
CA ASP A 42 -19.65 -12.81 1.19
C ASP A 42 -19.68 -13.15 -0.31
N LYS A 43 -18.75 -12.61 -1.10
CA LYS A 43 -18.54 -12.96 -2.52
C LYS A 43 -17.57 -14.12 -2.70
N ALA A 44 -16.93 -14.60 -1.63
CA ALA A 44 -16.07 -15.78 -1.71
C ALA A 44 -16.90 -17.02 -2.09
N SER A 45 -16.42 -17.80 -3.07
CA SER A 45 -17.08 -19.05 -3.44
C SER A 45 -17.02 -20.08 -2.30
N LEU A 46 -17.97 -21.03 -2.28
CA LEU A 46 -18.11 -22.02 -1.21
C LEU A 46 -16.81 -22.81 -0.90
N PHE A 47 -16.00 -23.07 -1.93
CA PHE A 47 -14.76 -23.84 -1.81
C PHE A 47 -13.51 -22.98 -1.57
N THR A 48 -13.66 -21.65 -1.49
CA THR A 48 -12.58 -20.71 -1.19
C THR A 48 -12.59 -20.35 0.30
N TYR A 49 -11.42 -20.01 0.85
CA TYR A 49 -11.34 -19.47 2.20
C TYR A 49 -12.07 -18.11 2.28
N PRO A 50 -13.00 -17.91 3.24
CA PRO A 50 -13.94 -16.79 3.16
C PRO A 50 -13.44 -15.49 3.82
N CYS A 51 -12.29 -15.53 4.49
CA CYS A 51 -11.75 -14.38 5.21
C CYS A 51 -10.62 -13.74 4.42
N GLN A 52 -10.71 -12.43 4.22
CA GLN A 52 -9.77 -11.65 3.40
C GLN A 52 -9.34 -10.38 4.12
N TYR A 53 -8.30 -9.72 3.60
CA TYR A 53 -7.83 -8.46 4.15
C TYR A 53 -8.89 -7.36 3.99
N PRO A 54 -8.93 -6.37 4.89
CA PRO A 54 -9.94 -5.31 4.85
C PRO A 54 -10.09 -4.59 3.51
N ILE A 55 -9.01 -4.46 2.73
CA ILE A 55 -9.02 -3.80 1.42
C ILE A 55 -9.82 -4.54 0.36
N ASP A 56 -9.99 -5.86 0.51
CA ASP A 56 -10.65 -6.73 -0.46
C ASP A 56 -12.13 -6.99 -0.09
N VAL A 57 -12.59 -6.45 1.04
CA VAL A 57 -13.92 -6.75 1.59
C VAL A 57 -14.78 -5.50 1.68
N ASP A 58 -15.94 -5.56 1.04
CA ASP A 58 -17.00 -4.59 1.25
C ASP A 58 -17.87 -5.01 2.43
N CYS A 59 -17.76 -4.29 3.54
CA CYS A 59 -18.56 -4.54 4.73
C CYS A 59 -20.01 -4.03 4.63
N GLY A 60 -20.31 -3.11 3.70
CA GLY A 60 -21.57 -2.38 3.70
C GLY A 60 -21.84 -1.73 5.07
N SER A 61 -22.97 -2.08 5.69
CA SER A 61 -23.36 -1.59 7.02
C SER A 61 -22.78 -2.39 8.20
N ARG A 62 -22.02 -3.48 7.96
CA ARG A 62 -21.41 -4.32 9.00
C ARG A 62 -20.22 -3.58 9.61
N GLY A 63 -20.46 -2.75 10.62
CA GLY A 63 -19.41 -1.89 11.18
C GLY A 63 -18.57 -2.51 12.30
N ARG A 64 -19.04 -3.58 12.95
CA ARG A 64 -18.34 -4.15 14.11
C ARG A 64 -17.28 -5.15 13.68
N THR A 65 -16.25 -5.27 14.52
CA THR A 65 -15.23 -6.32 14.47
C THR A 65 -14.97 -6.86 15.87
N GLN A 66 -14.28 -8.00 15.97
CA GLN A 66 -13.75 -8.49 17.24
C GLN A 66 -12.67 -7.54 17.78
N PRO A 67 -12.41 -7.53 19.10
CA PRO A 67 -11.28 -6.82 19.67
C PRO A 67 -9.95 -7.34 19.09
N PRO A 68 -8.94 -6.46 18.90
CA PRO A 68 -7.61 -6.87 18.43
C PRO A 68 -6.97 -7.89 19.37
N ILE A 69 -6.20 -8.83 18.80
CA ILE A 69 -5.36 -9.78 19.53
C ILE A 69 -3.90 -9.48 19.19
N PRO A 70 -3.30 -8.46 19.83
CA PRO A 70 -1.96 -8.01 19.46
C PRO A 70 -0.88 -9.00 19.90
N THR A 71 0.24 -8.97 19.18
CA THR A 71 1.54 -9.51 19.63
C THR A 71 2.52 -8.37 19.85
N GLU A 72 3.78 -8.68 20.16
CA GLU A 72 4.83 -7.66 20.29
C GLU A 72 4.94 -6.78 19.04
N ASP A 73 4.92 -7.40 17.86
CA ASP A 73 5.14 -6.70 16.60
C ASP A 73 3.87 -6.44 15.79
N CYS A 74 2.72 -6.98 16.16
CA CYS A 74 1.52 -6.94 15.33
C CYS A 74 0.31 -6.39 16.11
N PRO A 75 -0.28 -5.25 15.67
CA PRO A 75 -1.53 -4.74 16.26
C PRO A 75 -2.71 -5.71 16.14
N HIS A 76 -2.80 -6.40 15.00
CA HIS A 76 -3.67 -7.56 14.80
C HIS A 76 -2.84 -8.73 14.25
N GLN A 77 -3.30 -9.97 14.45
CA GLN A 77 -2.59 -11.15 13.94
C GLN A 77 -2.39 -11.14 12.43
N PHE A 78 -3.32 -10.55 11.68
CA PHE A 78 -3.24 -10.35 10.25
C PHE A 78 -3.40 -8.87 9.89
N GLY A 79 -2.52 -8.34 9.03
CA GLY A 79 -2.66 -6.96 8.54
C GLY A 79 -1.41 -6.42 7.89
N TYR A 80 -1.50 -5.20 7.37
CA TYR A 80 -0.36 -4.45 6.85
C TYR A 80 -0.24 -3.14 7.60
N TYR A 81 0.95 -2.81 8.09
CA TYR A 81 1.18 -1.66 8.94
C TYR A 81 2.42 -0.88 8.50
N LYS A 82 2.35 0.44 8.56
CA LYS A 82 3.49 1.32 8.32
C LYS A 82 4.65 0.98 9.27
N VAL A 83 5.86 1.07 8.75
CA VAL A 83 7.11 1.05 9.51
C VAL A 83 7.84 2.37 9.25
N GLY A 84 8.48 2.93 10.28
CA GLY A 84 9.20 4.20 10.19
C GLY A 84 8.33 5.44 10.37
N ASP A 85 8.92 6.60 10.17
CA ASP A 85 8.32 7.92 10.39
C ASP A 85 7.97 8.62 9.05
N ARG A 86 7.72 9.93 9.09
CA ARG A 86 7.40 10.70 7.87
C ARG A 86 8.57 10.80 6.90
N ALA A 87 9.82 10.72 7.38
CA ALA A 87 11.02 10.76 6.55
C ALA A 87 11.51 9.37 6.13
N ASN A 88 11.05 8.30 6.80
CA ASN A 88 11.42 6.92 6.54
C ASN A 88 10.17 6.09 6.26
N CYS A 89 9.41 6.50 5.24
CA CYS A 89 8.07 5.97 4.94
C CYS A 89 8.07 4.82 3.90
N GLY A 90 9.26 4.36 3.50
CA GLY A 90 9.47 3.35 2.45
C GLY A 90 9.30 1.89 2.89
N GLN A 91 8.98 1.64 4.15
CA GLN A 91 8.84 0.30 4.71
C GLN A 91 7.45 0.07 5.30
N PHE A 92 7.03 -1.18 5.28
CA PHE A 92 5.84 -1.65 5.96
C PHE A 92 6.08 -3.04 6.51
N LYS A 93 5.20 -3.52 7.37
CA LYS A 93 5.20 -4.90 7.83
C LYS A 93 3.90 -5.58 7.47
N ASN A 94 3.99 -6.80 6.96
CA ASN A 94 2.87 -7.72 6.88
C ASN A 94 2.86 -8.59 8.14
N CYS A 95 1.74 -8.60 8.85
CA CYS A 95 1.49 -9.52 9.94
C CYS A 95 0.73 -10.73 9.41
N ALA A 96 1.22 -11.92 9.70
CA ALA A 96 0.56 -13.17 9.41
C ALA A 96 0.64 -14.11 10.61
N GLY A 97 -0.51 -14.45 11.21
CA GLY A 97 -0.57 -15.25 12.43
C GLY A 97 0.17 -14.61 13.61
N GLY A 98 0.22 -13.28 13.68
CA GLY A 98 0.90 -12.54 14.74
C GLY A 98 2.42 -12.40 14.58
N THR A 99 2.99 -12.90 13.48
CA THR A 99 4.40 -12.71 13.12
C THR A 99 4.54 -11.59 12.10
N ALA A 100 5.40 -10.61 12.37
CA ALA A 100 5.66 -9.49 11.48
C ALA A 100 6.78 -9.79 10.48
N TYR A 101 6.54 -9.46 9.21
CA TYR A 101 7.53 -9.51 8.14
C TYR A 101 7.70 -8.09 7.58
N VAL A 102 8.86 -7.48 7.83
CA VAL A 102 9.18 -6.15 7.30
C VAL A 102 9.54 -6.28 5.82
N LEU A 103 8.96 -5.39 5.02
CA LEU A 103 9.05 -5.35 3.57
C LEU A 103 9.36 -3.91 3.13
N ASP A 104 10.21 -3.81 2.11
CA ASP A 104 10.51 -2.53 1.45
C ASP A 104 9.54 -2.29 0.30
N CYS A 105 9.04 -1.06 0.19
CA CYS A 105 8.42 -0.60 -1.04
C CYS A 105 9.47 -0.50 -2.16
N PRO A 106 9.04 -0.60 -3.44
CA PRO A 106 9.91 -0.26 -4.56
C PRO A 106 10.55 1.12 -4.35
N THR A 107 11.79 1.28 -4.78
CA THR A 107 12.59 2.47 -4.50
C THR A 107 11.85 3.75 -4.90
N GLY A 108 11.73 4.67 -3.94
CA GLY A 108 11.03 5.94 -4.15
C GLY A 108 9.54 5.95 -3.84
N LEU A 109 8.95 4.78 -3.62
CA LEU A 109 7.57 4.65 -3.17
C LEU A 109 7.50 4.57 -1.65
N ALA A 110 6.33 4.88 -1.12
CA ALA A 110 6.02 4.91 0.29
C ALA A 110 4.79 4.03 0.57
N PHE A 111 4.74 3.42 1.75
CA PHE A 111 3.58 2.60 2.11
C PHE A 111 2.37 3.49 2.44
N ASN A 112 1.31 3.35 1.65
CA ASN A 112 0.03 4.01 1.86
C ASN A 112 -0.87 3.12 2.73
N SER A 113 -1.04 3.49 4.00
CA SER A 113 -1.87 2.73 4.95
C SER A 113 -3.37 2.77 4.64
N ALA A 114 -3.83 3.71 3.80
CA ALA A 114 -5.23 3.80 3.41
C ALA A 114 -5.58 2.81 2.30
N THR A 115 -4.64 2.53 1.40
CA THR A 115 -4.83 1.61 0.26
C THR A 115 -4.12 0.27 0.43
N TYR A 116 -3.27 0.14 1.47
CA TYR A 116 -2.40 -1.01 1.73
C TYR A 116 -1.44 -1.33 0.57
N GLN A 117 -0.96 -0.29 -0.12
CA GLN A 117 -0.09 -0.40 -1.27
C GLN A 117 1.08 0.57 -1.18
N CYS A 118 2.15 0.29 -1.93
CA CYS A 118 3.21 1.26 -2.14
C CYS A 118 2.78 2.26 -3.20
N ASP A 119 2.71 3.53 -2.83
CA ASP A 119 2.29 4.63 -3.70
C ASP A 119 3.42 5.67 -3.80
N TRP A 120 3.27 6.65 -4.69
CA TRP A 120 4.19 7.78 -4.75
C TRP A 120 4.22 8.50 -3.41
N ALA A 121 5.42 8.80 -2.91
CA ALA A 121 5.59 9.40 -1.59
C ALA A 121 4.80 10.70 -1.40
N ASP A 122 4.59 11.48 -2.48
CA ASP A 122 3.79 12.71 -2.45
C ASP A 122 2.28 12.45 -2.30
N LEU A 123 1.78 11.26 -2.65
CA LEU A 123 0.38 10.87 -2.49
C LEU A 123 0.07 10.21 -1.14
N VAL A 124 1.09 9.90 -0.34
CA VAL A 124 0.94 9.33 1.00
C VAL A 124 0.87 10.45 2.03
N GLU A 125 -0.30 10.65 2.63
CA GLU A 125 -0.58 11.75 3.59
C GLU A 125 0.43 11.84 4.74
N ASP A 126 0.88 10.69 5.23
CA ASP A 126 1.85 10.57 6.34
C ASP A 126 3.27 10.26 5.86
N CYS A 127 3.63 10.67 4.65
CA CYS A 127 5.01 10.75 4.18
C CYS A 127 5.40 12.18 3.82
N ASP A 128 6.59 12.59 4.23
CA ASP A 128 7.26 13.79 3.74
C ASP A 128 8.15 13.39 2.57
N ALA A 129 7.66 13.60 1.35
CA ALA A 129 8.35 13.21 0.13
C ALA A 129 9.72 13.90 -0.06
N GLU A 130 9.85 15.17 0.34
CA GLU A 130 11.14 15.89 0.22
C GLU A 130 12.17 15.30 1.18
N ALA A 131 11.77 15.05 2.44
CA ALA A 131 12.65 14.45 3.44
C ALA A 131 13.02 13.00 3.10
N TYR A 132 12.04 12.21 2.68
CA TYR A 132 12.24 10.80 2.32
C TYR A 132 13.13 10.62 1.09
N LEU A 133 12.91 11.43 0.05
CA LEU A 133 13.69 11.33 -1.19
C LEU A 133 15.01 12.11 -1.12
N GLY A 134 15.18 12.97 -0.11
CA GLY A 134 16.32 13.86 0.03
C GLY A 134 16.44 14.88 -1.12
N PHE A 135 15.31 15.27 -1.71
CA PHE A 135 15.28 16.15 -2.87
C PHE A 135 14.12 17.12 -2.78
N LYS A 136 14.43 18.40 -3.02
CA LYS A 136 13.46 19.49 -3.09
C LYS A 136 13.37 19.99 -4.51
N CYS A 137 12.14 20.11 -5.01
CA CYS A 137 11.89 20.63 -6.35
C CYS A 137 12.43 22.06 -6.51
N PRO A 138 13.31 22.32 -7.49
CA PRO A 138 13.77 23.68 -7.78
C PRO A 138 12.58 24.60 -8.11
N PRO A 139 12.63 25.90 -7.76
CA PRO A 139 11.53 26.82 -8.00
C PRO A 139 11.27 27.01 -9.50
N GLN A 140 10.00 27.25 -9.84
CA GLN A 140 9.58 27.51 -11.20
C GLN A 140 9.94 28.95 -11.62
N ALA A 141 10.46 29.12 -12.84
CA ALA A 141 10.62 30.45 -13.43
C ALA A 141 9.23 31.07 -13.67
N GLN A 142 9.09 32.35 -13.31
CA GLN A 142 7.83 33.08 -13.41
C GLN A 142 7.28 33.05 -14.84
N GLY A 143 6.01 32.66 -15.01
CA GLY A 143 5.28 32.73 -16.28
C GLY A 143 5.29 31.48 -17.15
N LEU A 144 5.95 30.39 -16.75
CA LEU A 144 5.84 29.09 -17.41
C LEU A 144 5.08 28.14 -16.49
N ILE A 145 4.02 27.48 -16.96
CA ILE A 145 3.35 26.39 -16.24
C ILE A 145 3.78 25.08 -16.91
N GLN A 146 4.73 24.38 -16.31
CA GLN A 146 5.08 23.01 -16.70
C GLN A 146 4.64 22.08 -15.56
N PRO A 147 3.61 21.25 -15.77
CA PRO A 147 3.04 20.40 -14.71
C PRO A 147 4.01 19.32 -14.24
N VAL A 148 4.94 18.92 -15.11
CA VAL A 148 6.00 17.96 -14.80
C VAL A 148 7.33 18.55 -15.23
N ARG A 149 8.31 18.54 -14.32
CA ARG A 149 9.67 19.02 -14.57
C ARG A 149 10.67 17.95 -14.15
N PHE A 150 11.78 17.84 -14.86
CA PHE A 150 12.76 16.79 -14.65
C PHE A 150 14.10 17.35 -14.20
N PHE A 151 14.76 16.66 -13.29
CA PHE A 151 16.04 17.06 -12.71
C PHE A 151 16.95 15.84 -12.56
N ARG A 152 18.19 15.95 -13.04
CA ARG A 152 19.19 14.92 -12.77
C ARG A 152 19.53 14.86 -11.27
N ALA A 153 19.83 13.67 -10.75
CA ALA A 153 20.40 13.56 -9.41
C ALA A 153 21.90 13.98 -9.42
N PRO A 154 22.37 14.78 -8.43
CA PRO A 154 23.73 15.34 -8.46
C PRO A 154 24.89 14.34 -8.53
N ASN A 155 24.73 13.15 -7.94
CA ASN A 155 25.80 12.15 -7.77
C ASN A 155 25.42 10.76 -8.29
N ASP A 156 24.37 10.67 -9.10
CA ASP A 156 23.91 9.41 -9.67
C ASP A 156 23.34 9.69 -11.06
N CYS A 157 24.10 9.29 -12.07
CA CYS A 157 23.77 9.52 -13.46
C CYS A 157 22.50 8.79 -13.92
N GLN A 158 22.18 7.65 -13.31
CA GLN A 158 20.98 6.87 -13.63
C GLN A 158 19.75 7.44 -12.92
N LYS A 159 19.92 8.05 -11.75
CA LYS A 159 18.83 8.61 -10.96
C LYS A 159 18.41 10.00 -11.45
N TYR A 160 17.11 10.24 -11.48
CA TYR A 160 16.53 11.55 -11.74
C TYR A 160 15.24 11.75 -10.94
N PHE A 161 14.84 13.00 -10.82
CA PHE A 161 13.64 13.41 -10.12
C PHE A 161 12.63 14.03 -11.07
N LEU A 162 11.36 13.73 -10.84
CA LEU A 162 10.23 14.40 -11.45
C LEU A 162 9.58 15.26 -10.38
N CYS A 163 9.34 16.52 -10.71
CA CYS A 163 8.53 17.42 -9.92
C CYS A 163 7.15 17.50 -10.54
N VAL A 164 6.17 16.84 -9.92
CA VAL A 164 4.76 16.89 -10.30
C VAL A 164 4.07 17.84 -9.34
N ASP A 165 3.58 18.97 -9.84
CA ASP A 165 2.99 20.05 -9.01
C ASP A 165 3.90 20.43 -7.82
N ASP A 166 5.20 20.62 -8.11
CA ASP A 166 6.27 20.93 -7.16
C ASP A 166 6.55 19.87 -6.08
N ARG A 167 6.00 18.65 -6.22
CA ARG A 167 6.30 17.53 -5.33
C ARG A 167 7.20 16.49 -5.99
N PRO A 168 8.25 16.03 -5.29
CA PRO A 168 9.28 15.19 -5.90
C PRO A 168 8.85 13.73 -5.97
N ARG A 169 9.20 13.10 -7.09
CA ARG A 169 9.21 11.65 -7.30
C ARG A 169 10.57 11.27 -7.85
N VAL A 170 11.07 10.09 -7.51
CA VAL A 170 12.34 9.59 -8.04
C VAL A 170 12.07 8.53 -9.10
N ASN A 171 12.89 8.53 -10.15
CA ASN A 171 12.96 7.48 -11.14
C ASN A 171 14.42 7.19 -11.52
N PHE A 172 14.61 6.11 -12.25
CA PHE A 172 15.92 5.64 -12.69
C PHE A 172 15.88 5.33 -14.19
N CYS A 173 16.96 5.66 -14.87
CA CYS A 173 17.22 5.19 -16.22
C CYS A 173 17.57 3.70 -16.22
N GLY A 174 17.43 3.06 -17.38
CA GLY A 174 17.81 1.66 -17.52
C GLY A 174 19.33 1.45 -17.41
N PRO A 175 19.76 0.17 -17.44
CA PRO A 175 21.18 -0.16 -17.51
C PRO A 175 21.89 0.56 -18.67
N GLU A 176 23.12 1.02 -18.43
CA GLU A 176 23.97 1.76 -19.40
C GLU A 176 23.41 3.10 -19.90
N GLN A 177 22.38 3.63 -19.24
CA GLN A 177 21.79 4.93 -19.54
C GLN A 177 22.03 5.92 -18.41
N ALA A 178 21.98 7.21 -18.75
CA ALA A 178 22.00 8.31 -17.80
C ALA A 178 20.90 9.33 -18.15
N PHE A 179 20.39 10.03 -17.15
CA PHE A 179 19.40 11.09 -17.39
C PHE A 179 20.08 12.30 -18.04
N ASN A 180 19.59 12.68 -19.22
CA ASN A 180 20.07 13.79 -20.03
C ASN A 180 19.11 14.97 -19.93
N GLU A 181 19.51 16.01 -19.19
CA GLU A 181 18.70 17.21 -18.94
C GLU A 181 18.48 18.07 -20.20
N LEU A 182 19.33 17.93 -21.24
CA LEU A 182 19.16 18.67 -22.49
C LEU A 182 17.93 18.22 -23.28
N ILE A 183 17.57 16.94 -23.14
CA ILE A 183 16.43 16.33 -23.83
C ILE A 183 15.33 15.88 -22.86
N ASN A 184 15.54 16.06 -21.56
CA ASN A 184 14.66 15.59 -20.48
C ASN A 184 14.31 14.09 -20.59
N ALA A 185 15.28 13.25 -20.91
CA ALA A 185 15.08 11.81 -21.11
C ALA A 185 16.34 11.00 -20.77
N CYS A 186 16.18 9.69 -20.62
CA CYS A 186 17.31 8.77 -20.52
C CYS A 186 18.00 8.61 -21.87
N ASP A 187 19.32 8.72 -21.88
CA ASP A 187 20.19 8.61 -23.04
C ASP A 187 21.39 7.70 -22.70
N GLY A 188 22.13 7.23 -23.70
CA GLY A 188 23.35 6.46 -23.45
C GLY A 188 24.35 7.30 -22.64
N VAL A 189 25.04 6.67 -21.68
CA VAL A 189 26.01 7.34 -20.79
C VAL A 189 27.03 8.22 -21.54
N ALA A 190 27.47 7.80 -22.72
CA ALA A 190 28.42 8.54 -23.56
C ALA A 190 27.88 9.88 -24.09
N ASN A 191 26.55 10.03 -24.18
CA ASN A 191 25.90 11.25 -24.66
C ASN A 191 25.65 12.25 -23.53
N VAL A 192 25.90 11.88 -22.27
CA VAL A 192 25.59 12.73 -21.12
C VAL A 192 26.86 13.19 -20.41
N THR A 193 27.09 14.50 -20.44
CA THR A 193 28.28 15.12 -19.86
C THR A 193 28.43 14.74 -18.38
N GLY A 194 29.64 14.36 -18.00
CA GLY A 194 30.00 13.99 -16.63
C GLY A 194 29.55 12.60 -16.18
N CYS A 195 29.07 11.75 -17.10
CA CYS A 195 28.58 10.39 -16.80
C CYS A 195 29.19 9.27 -17.66
N ALA A 196 30.26 9.60 -18.38
CA ALA A 196 31.09 8.68 -19.15
C ALA A 196 32.42 8.41 -18.45
#